data_AF-A0A2H6GLU7-F1
#
_entry.id   AF-A0A2H6GLU7-F1
#
_cell.length_a   1.000
_cell.length_b   1.000
_cell.length_c   1.000
_cell.angle_alpha   90.00
_cell.angle_beta   90.00
_cell.angle_gamma   90.00
#
_symmetry.space_group_name_H-M   'P 1'
#
loop_
_entity.id
_entity.type
_entity.pdbx_description
1 polymer ?
#
loop_
_entity_poly.entity_id
_entity_poly.type
_entity_poly.pdbx_seq_one_letter_code
_entity_poly.pdbx_strand_id
1 'polypeptide(L)'
;MLDVSPPTLQLTMPAEALTRFFPLLRRGVWIEVETGNSLQQLLVDQLGIGQEFIDRRITTIFLNSKVVDNLDAAFISPDATLALSSAVPGLVGATMQRGGFYATMRGAVTRSPERRPTSGACGRIRVKLFNLLMHDLGDLLLARGIILPTTEATELQGISLPPQKLQQEGMGQAGELRLQILFDVSTCE
;
A
#
# COMPACT_ATOMS: atom_id res chain seq x y z
N MET A 1 -10.66 25.47 -7.02
CA MET A 1 -9.38 24.93 -6.48
C MET A 1 -8.87 24.02 -7.57
N LEU A 2 -7.79 24.37 -8.26
CA LEU A 2 -7.30 23.59 -9.41
C LEU A 2 -7.01 22.18 -8.92
N ASP A 3 -7.72 21.21 -9.49
CA ASP A 3 -7.54 19.78 -9.27
C ASP A 3 -6.27 19.37 -10.01
N VAL A 4 -5.11 19.77 -9.47
CA VAL A 4 -3.82 19.43 -10.03
C VAL A 4 -3.50 18.02 -9.58
N SER A 5 -4.05 17.05 -10.31
CA SER A 5 -3.59 15.67 -10.21
C SER A 5 -2.08 15.63 -10.40
N PRO A 6 -1.32 14.91 -9.55
CA PRO A 6 0.12 14.91 -9.62
C PRO A 6 0.59 14.40 -10.99
N PRO A 7 1.68 14.95 -11.55
CA PRO A 7 2.25 14.46 -12.81
C PRO A 7 2.47 12.95 -12.74
N THR A 8 2.13 12.26 -13.83
CA THR A 8 2.26 10.80 -13.92
C THR A 8 3.50 10.41 -14.72
N LEU A 9 4.34 9.57 -14.11
CA LEU A 9 5.46 8.90 -14.74
C LEU A 9 5.17 7.40 -14.84
N GLN A 10 5.11 6.90 -16.06
CA GLN A 10 4.97 5.49 -16.35
C GLN A 10 6.33 4.92 -16.76
N LEU A 11 6.72 3.81 -16.15
CA LEU A 11 7.95 3.09 -16.47
C LEU A 11 7.63 1.62 -16.76
N THR A 12 8.36 1.05 -17.69
CA THR A 12 8.40 -0.40 -17.91
C THR A 12 9.76 -0.90 -17.50
N MET A 13 9.79 -1.96 -16.69
CA MET A 13 11.02 -2.50 -16.10
C MET A 13 10.98 -4.03 -16.07
N PRO A 14 12.15 -4.70 -16.10
CA PRO A 14 12.19 -6.15 -15.94
C PRO A 14 11.79 -6.54 -14.50
N ALA A 15 11.16 -7.70 -14.31
CA ALA A 15 10.59 -8.14 -13.03
C ALA A 15 11.59 -8.13 -11.86
N GLU A 16 12.87 -8.37 -12.12
CA GLU A 16 13.94 -8.38 -11.12
C GLU A 16 14.15 -7.00 -10.48
N ALA A 17 13.75 -5.93 -11.17
CA ALA A 17 13.82 -4.57 -10.66
C ALA A 17 12.81 -4.30 -9.54
N LEU A 18 11.80 -5.16 -9.32
CA LEU A 18 10.81 -5.01 -8.25
C LEU A 18 11.47 -4.84 -6.86
N THR A 19 12.54 -5.58 -6.61
CA THR A 19 13.27 -5.55 -5.33
C THR A 19 13.83 -4.16 -4.97
N ARG A 20 14.07 -3.31 -5.97
CA ARG A 20 14.53 -1.92 -5.78
C ARG A 20 13.49 -1.05 -5.08
N PHE A 21 12.22 -1.42 -5.15
CA PHE A 21 11.11 -0.68 -4.54
C PHE A 21 10.78 -1.17 -3.12
N PHE A 22 11.39 -2.25 -2.64
CA PHE A 22 11.09 -2.79 -1.31
C PHE A 22 11.33 -1.80 -0.16
N PRO A 23 12.42 -1.01 -0.14
CA PRO A 23 12.58 0.00 0.90
C PRO A 23 11.42 1.01 0.94
N LEU A 24 10.92 1.40 -0.25
CA LEU A 24 9.82 2.34 -0.42
C LEU A 24 8.47 1.70 0.00
N LEU A 25 8.18 0.50 -0.46
CA LEU A 25 6.97 -0.26 -0.09
C LEU A 25 6.90 -0.53 1.42
N ARG A 26 8.05 -0.80 2.05
CA ARG A 26 8.16 -0.97 3.51
C ARG A 26 7.94 0.33 4.27
N ARG A 27 8.49 1.44 3.77
CA ARG A 27 8.32 2.78 4.37
C ARG A 27 6.87 3.25 4.25
N GLY A 28 6.25 2.92 3.13
CA GLY A 28 4.84 3.12 2.83
C GLY A 28 4.62 4.18 1.78
N VAL A 29 3.81 3.82 0.78
CA VAL A 29 3.48 4.61 -0.40
C VAL A 29 2.04 5.06 -0.37
N TRP A 30 1.72 6.18 -1.02
CA TRP A 30 0.34 6.63 -1.15
C TRP A 30 -0.32 5.97 -2.36
N ILE A 31 -1.58 5.58 -2.22
CA ILE A 31 -2.43 5.15 -3.33
C ILE A 31 -3.78 5.84 -3.24
N GLU A 32 -4.40 6.06 -4.39
CA GLU A 32 -5.76 6.56 -4.47
C GLU A 32 -6.78 5.43 -4.39
N VAL A 33 -7.81 5.67 -3.57
CA VAL A 33 -8.86 4.72 -3.23
C VAL A 33 -10.16 5.47 -2.98
N GLU A 34 -11.26 4.75 -3.11
CA GLU A 34 -12.55 5.18 -2.57
C GLU A 34 -12.59 4.87 -1.07
N THR A 35 -12.73 5.92 -0.27
CA THR A 35 -12.80 5.84 1.19
C THR A 35 -14.24 5.65 1.68
N GLY A 36 -14.39 5.27 2.96
CA GLY A 36 -15.67 4.97 3.61
C GLY A 36 -16.21 3.56 3.35
N ASN A 37 -15.50 2.75 2.56
CA ASN A 37 -15.75 1.31 2.38
C ASN A 37 -15.06 0.48 3.48
N SER A 38 -15.46 -0.78 3.65
CA SER A 38 -14.75 -1.69 4.55
C SER A 38 -13.38 -2.06 3.99
N LEU A 39 -12.47 -2.53 4.86
CA LEU A 39 -11.16 -3.01 4.46
C LEU A 39 -11.30 -4.25 3.56
N GLN A 40 -12.33 -5.06 3.78
CA GLN A 40 -12.68 -6.19 2.92
C GLN A 40 -12.91 -5.73 1.47
N GLN A 41 -13.77 -4.72 1.28
CA GLN A 41 -14.06 -4.15 -0.04
C GLN A 41 -12.85 -3.46 -0.66
N LEU A 42 -12.04 -2.76 0.16
CA LEU A 42 -10.80 -2.16 -0.34
C LEU A 42 -9.86 -3.23 -0.91
N LEU A 43 -9.60 -4.31 -0.17
CA LEU A 43 -8.65 -5.34 -0.60
C LEU A 43 -9.16 -6.14 -1.81
N VAL A 44 -10.43 -6.54 -1.81
CA VAL A 44 -11.00 -7.37 -2.88
C VAL A 44 -11.42 -6.52 -4.09
N ASP A 45 -12.28 -5.54 -3.87
CA ASP A 45 -12.96 -4.86 -4.98
C ASP A 45 -12.06 -3.80 -5.62
N GLN A 46 -11.30 -3.05 -4.81
CA GLN A 46 -10.48 -1.96 -5.33
C GLN A 46 -9.05 -2.38 -5.66
N LEU A 47 -8.41 -3.20 -4.80
CA LEU A 47 -7.05 -3.68 -5.04
C LEU A 47 -7.01 -4.98 -5.84
N GLY A 48 -8.13 -5.69 -6.01
CA GLY A 48 -8.17 -6.93 -6.79
C GLY A 48 -7.47 -8.11 -6.10
N ILE A 49 -7.26 -8.06 -4.78
CA ILE A 49 -6.61 -9.14 -4.04
C ILE A 49 -7.65 -10.23 -3.77
N GLY A 50 -7.43 -11.42 -4.31
CA GLY A 50 -8.35 -12.54 -4.15
C GLY A 50 -8.55 -12.94 -2.68
N GLN A 51 -9.79 -13.30 -2.32
CA GLN A 51 -10.15 -13.69 -0.95
C GLN A 51 -9.24 -14.79 -0.38
N GLU A 52 -8.94 -15.82 -1.18
CA GLU A 52 -8.07 -16.91 -0.76
C GLU A 52 -6.65 -16.42 -0.40
N PHE A 53 -6.13 -15.46 -1.17
CA PHE A 53 -4.83 -14.86 -0.88
C PHE A 53 -4.85 -14.10 0.44
N ILE A 54 -5.91 -13.31 0.69
CA ILE A 54 -6.09 -12.57 1.95
C ILE A 54 -6.04 -13.54 3.13
N ASP A 55 -6.83 -14.60 3.07
CA ASP A 55 -6.98 -15.52 4.20
C ASP A 55 -5.74 -16.38 4.44
N ARG A 56 -5.01 -16.75 3.39
CA ARG A 56 -3.84 -17.65 3.49
C ARG A 56 -2.50 -16.92 3.66
N ARG A 57 -2.34 -15.74 3.06
CA ARG A 57 -1.05 -15.06 2.93
C ARG A 57 -0.95 -13.82 3.80
N ILE A 58 -2.07 -13.11 4.05
CA ILE A 58 -2.07 -11.88 4.85
C ILE A 58 -2.44 -12.22 6.30
N THR A 59 -1.43 -12.53 7.11
CA THR A 59 -1.65 -12.95 8.51
C THR A 59 -1.81 -11.79 9.47
N THR A 60 -1.29 -10.61 9.13
CA THR A 60 -1.27 -9.45 10.04
C THR A 60 -1.60 -8.19 9.28
N ILE A 61 -2.58 -7.45 9.82
CA ILE A 61 -3.13 -6.24 9.22
C ILE A 61 -3.19 -5.18 10.31
N PHE A 62 -2.57 -4.04 10.04
CA PHE A 62 -2.74 -2.85 10.88
C PHE A 62 -3.43 -1.74 10.10
N LEU A 63 -4.40 -1.11 10.73
CA LEU A 63 -5.04 0.12 10.26
C LEU A 63 -4.82 1.20 11.31
N ASN A 64 -4.10 2.26 10.95
CA ASN A 64 -3.68 3.34 11.85
C ASN A 64 -3.02 2.80 13.12
N SER A 65 -2.04 1.91 12.93
CA SER A 65 -1.28 1.24 14.00
C SER A 65 -2.10 0.35 14.93
N LYS A 66 -3.38 0.07 14.62
CA LYS A 66 -4.22 -0.88 15.36
C LYS A 66 -4.40 -2.17 14.57
N VAL A 67 -4.34 -3.31 15.25
CA VAL A 67 -4.56 -4.63 14.64
C VAL A 67 -6.03 -4.76 14.22
N VAL A 68 -6.25 -5.25 13.00
CA VAL A 68 -7.57 -5.51 12.45
C VAL A 68 -7.82 -7.01 12.37
N ASP A 69 -8.82 -7.48 13.13
CA ASP A 69 -9.25 -8.88 13.11
C ASP A 69 -10.44 -9.15 12.19
N ASN A 70 -11.32 -8.15 12.03
CA ASN A 70 -12.50 -8.23 11.20
C ASN A 70 -12.44 -7.16 10.11
N LEU A 71 -12.31 -7.59 8.85
CA LEU A 71 -12.15 -6.70 7.70
C LEU A 71 -13.45 -5.99 7.34
N ASP A 72 -14.60 -6.62 7.57
CA ASP A 72 -15.93 -6.04 7.31
C ASP A 72 -16.29 -4.93 8.31
N ALA A 73 -15.74 -5.00 9.52
CA ALA A 73 -15.97 -4.03 10.59
C ALA A 73 -14.92 -2.89 10.62
N ALA A 74 -13.90 -2.95 9.76
CA ALA A 74 -12.85 -1.94 9.68
C ALA A 74 -13.07 -1.03 8.47
N PHE A 75 -13.47 0.22 8.70
CA PHE A 75 -13.70 1.19 7.64
C PHE A 75 -12.47 2.04 7.35
N ILE A 76 -12.28 2.36 6.07
CA ILE A 76 -11.14 3.13 5.57
C ILE A 76 -11.48 4.62 5.56
N SER A 77 -10.68 5.42 6.26
CA SER A 77 -10.77 6.87 6.23
C SER A 77 -9.70 7.47 5.30
N PRO A 78 -9.90 8.70 4.79
CA PRO A 78 -8.83 9.44 4.14
C PRO A 78 -7.58 9.52 5.02
N ASP A 79 -6.42 9.50 4.37
CA ASP A 79 -5.08 9.54 4.97
C ASP A 79 -4.75 8.40 5.94
N ALA A 80 -5.59 7.35 5.97
CA ALA A 80 -5.33 6.17 6.78
C ALA A 80 -4.03 5.47 6.36
N THR A 81 -3.34 4.87 7.34
CA THR A 81 -2.18 4.01 7.09
C THR A 81 -2.58 2.55 7.25
N LEU A 82 -2.54 1.81 6.14
CA LEU A 82 -2.73 0.36 6.08
C LEU A 82 -1.36 -0.32 6.00
N ALA A 83 -1.07 -1.23 6.92
CA ALA A 83 0.11 -2.08 6.84
C ALA A 83 -0.31 -3.54 6.75
N LEU A 84 0.20 -4.22 5.72
CA LEU A 84 -0.05 -5.64 5.45
C LEU A 84 1.25 -6.41 5.64
N SER A 85 1.17 -7.53 6.36
CA SER A 85 2.30 -8.44 6.53
C SER A 85 1.85 -9.88 6.37
N SER A 86 2.73 -10.69 5.76
CA SER A 86 2.64 -12.14 5.82
C SER A 86 3.12 -12.65 7.19
N ALA A 87 3.05 -13.96 7.38
CA ALA A 87 3.48 -14.65 8.60
C ALA A 87 4.81 -14.07 9.11
N VAL A 88 4.75 -13.48 10.31
CA VAL A 88 5.92 -12.95 11.01
C VAL A 88 6.37 -14.04 11.99
N PRO A 89 7.61 -14.54 11.92
CA PRO A 89 8.11 -15.52 12.89
C PRO A 89 8.30 -14.87 14.28
N GLY A 90 8.21 -15.69 15.33
CA GLY A 90 8.46 -15.27 16.72
C GLY A 90 7.22 -14.87 17.52
N LEU A 91 7.40 -14.65 18.82
CA LEU A 91 6.31 -14.45 19.78
C LEU A 91 5.48 -13.18 19.49
N VAL A 92 6.13 -12.09 19.11
CA VAL A 92 5.46 -10.83 18.72
C VAL A 92 4.63 -11.04 17.44
N GLY A 93 5.14 -11.82 16.49
CA GLY A 93 4.39 -12.19 15.30
C GLY A 93 3.16 -13.02 15.64
N ALA A 94 3.32 -14.04 16.48
CA ALA A 94 2.23 -14.92 16.91
C ALA A 94 1.10 -14.16 17.65
N THR A 95 1.43 -13.13 18.42
CA THR A 95 0.43 -12.28 19.10
C THR A 95 -0.23 -11.24 18.19
N MET A 96 0.36 -10.95 17.02
CA MET A 96 -0.17 -10.00 16.03
C MET A 96 -0.91 -10.69 14.86
N GLN A 97 -0.94 -12.02 14.83
CA GLN A 97 -1.72 -12.77 13.85
C GLN A 97 -3.22 -12.50 14.01
N ARG A 98 -3.86 -12.12 12.90
CA ARG A 98 -5.30 -11.99 12.78
C ARG A 98 -5.97 -13.32 13.09
N GLY A 99 -6.95 -13.31 14.01
CA GLY A 99 -7.64 -14.53 14.43
C GLY A 99 -6.76 -15.59 15.13
N GLY A 100 -5.52 -15.27 15.50
CA GLY A 100 -4.60 -16.20 16.16
C GLY A 100 -4.98 -16.50 17.61
N PHE A 101 -4.54 -17.66 18.11
CA PHE A 101 -4.82 -18.13 19.48
C PHE A 101 -4.42 -17.12 20.58
N TYR A 102 -3.38 -16.33 20.34
CA TYR A 102 -2.87 -15.31 21.27
C TYR A 102 -3.50 -13.92 21.10
N ALA A 103 -4.59 -13.80 20.35
CA ALA A 103 -5.26 -12.53 20.08
C ALA A 103 -5.74 -11.78 21.33
N THR A 104 -6.12 -12.51 22.37
CA THR A 104 -6.55 -11.93 23.66
C THR A 104 -5.44 -11.20 24.41
N MET A 105 -4.16 -11.43 24.05
CA MET A 105 -3.00 -10.80 24.70
C MET A 105 -2.66 -9.40 24.17
N ARG A 106 -3.30 -8.93 23.09
CA ARG A 106 -3.07 -7.59 22.49
C ARG A 106 -4.21 -6.59 22.73
N GLY A 107 -4.94 -6.74 23.83
CA GLY A 107 -6.17 -6.00 24.13
C GLY A 107 -6.06 -4.46 24.02
N ALA A 108 -4.88 -3.88 24.22
CA ALA A 108 -4.66 -2.43 24.10
C ALA A 108 -4.54 -1.91 22.64
N VAL A 109 -4.28 -2.78 21.66
CA VAL A 109 -3.91 -2.39 20.28
C VAL A 109 -4.90 -2.91 19.23
N THR A 110 -5.95 -3.59 19.66
CA THR A 110 -7.00 -4.11 18.76
C THR A 110 -8.00 -3.02 18.42
N ARG A 111 -8.37 -2.88 17.14
CA ARG A 111 -9.34 -1.86 16.70
C ARG A 111 -10.76 -2.27 17.09
N SER A 112 -11.46 -1.41 17.82
CA SER A 112 -12.90 -1.52 18.06
C SER A 112 -13.69 -1.18 16.78
N PRO A 113 -14.88 -1.77 16.56
CA PRO A 113 -15.74 -1.42 15.43
C PRO A 113 -16.08 0.07 15.48
N GLU A 114 -15.84 0.77 14.37
CA GLU A 114 -16.16 2.19 14.21
C GLU A 114 -17.46 2.39 13.45
N ARG A 115 -18.12 3.52 13.69
CA ARG A 115 -19.34 3.90 12.97
C ARG A 115 -18.99 4.14 11.50
N ARG A 116 -19.75 3.52 10.59
CA ARG A 116 -19.53 3.62 9.15
C ARG A 116 -19.46 5.10 8.71
N PRO A 117 -18.34 5.56 8.11
CA PRO A 117 -18.25 6.88 7.49
C PRO A 117 -19.15 6.96 6.25
N THR A 118 -19.37 8.16 5.73
CA THR A 118 -20.02 8.34 4.42
C THR A 118 -19.14 7.69 3.34
N SER A 119 -19.68 6.69 2.64
CA SER A 119 -18.96 5.95 1.60
C SER A 119 -18.85 6.75 0.29
N GLY A 120 -17.79 6.52 -0.48
CA GLY A 120 -17.67 6.99 -1.87
C GLY A 120 -16.89 8.29 -2.07
N ALA A 121 -16.17 8.78 -1.05
CA ALA A 121 -15.26 9.91 -1.23
C ALA A 121 -13.92 9.43 -1.79
N CYS A 122 -13.50 9.98 -2.94
CA CYS A 122 -12.13 9.82 -3.43
C CYS A 122 -11.14 10.35 -2.39
N GLY A 123 -10.17 9.53 -2.03
CA GLY A 123 -9.12 9.91 -1.10
C GLY A 123 -7.86 9.12 -1.39
N ARG A 124 -6.86 9.31 -0.53
CA ARG A 124 -5.65 8.51 -0.55
C ARG A 124 -5.43 7.85 0.79
N ILE A 125 -4.77 6.70 0.74
CA ILE A 125 -4.27 6.02 1.93
C ILE A 125 -2.81 5.67 1.75
N ARG A 126 -2.11 5.51 2.86
CA ARG A 126 -0.75 5.03 2.87
C ARG A 126 -0.73 3.52 3.04
N VAL A 127 -0.15 2.80 2.09
CA VAL A 127 -0.02 1.34 2.16
C VAL A 127 1.43 0.96 2.42
N LYS A 128 1.64 0.07 3.39
CA LYS A 128 2.93 -0.53 3.73
C LYS A 128 2.88 -2.03 3.53
N LEU A 129 3.88 -2.58 2.84
CA LEU A 129 4.05 -4.02 2.67
C LEU A 129 5.27 -4.48 3.45
N PHE A 130 5.14 -5.62 4.13
CA PHE A 130 6.20 -6.24 4.91
C PHE A 130 6.40 -7.69 4.51
N ASN A 131 7.60 -8.20 4.79
CA ASN A 131 7.98 -9.59 4.57
C ASN A 131 7.73 -10.03 3.12
N LEU A 132 7.13 -11.21 2.93
CA LEU A 132 6.89 -11.79 1.60
C LEU A 132 5.81 -11.03 0.82
N LEU A 133 4.97 -10.22 1.48
CA LEU A 133 3.97 -9.43 0.75
C LEU A 133 4.58 -8.35 -0.14
N MET A 134 5.83 -7.92 0.10
CA MET A 134 6.52 -7.04 -0.86
C MET A 134 6.77 -7.72 -2.20
N HIS A 135 7.01 -9.04 -2.20
CA HIS A 135 7.10 -9.83 -3.43
C HIS A 135 5.73 -10.13 -4.01
N ASP A 136 4.78 -10.53 -3.16
CA ASP A 136 3.48 -11.01 -3.63
C ASP A 136 2.53 -9.89 -4.12
N LEU A 137 2.67 -8.66 -3.61
CA LEU A 137 1.76 -7.53 -3.89
C LEU A 137 2.48 -6.25 -4.35
N GLY A 138 3.81 -6.26 -4.42
CA GLY A 138 4.58 -5.07 -4.76
C GLY A 138 4.35 -4.61 -6.20
N ASP A 139 4.33 -5.57 -7.13
CA ASP A 139 4.01 -5.35 -8.55
C ASP A 139 2.58 -4.81 -8.72
N LEU A 140 1.60 -5.38 -8.02
CA LEU A 140 0.21 -4.95 -8.04
C LEU A 140 0.07 -3.47 -7.62
N LEU A 141 0.69 -3.08 -6.51
CA LEU A 141 0.66 -1.68 -6.05
C LEU A 141 1.36 -0.73 -7.03
N LEU A 142 2.52 -1.14 -7.55
CA LEU A 142 3.28 -0.32 -8.49
C LEU A 142 2.58 -0.18 -9.85
N ALA A 143 1.93 -1.23 -10.33
CA ALA A 143 1.14 -1.22 -11.56
C ALA A 143 -0.14 -0.39 -11.44
N ARG A 144 -0.73 -0.31 -10.24
CA ARG A 144 -1.85 0.60 -9.96
C ARG A 144 -1.43 2.08 -10.03
N GLY A 145 -0.18 2.36 -9.67
CA GLY A 145 0.34 3.72 -9.53
C GLY A 145 0.37 4.14 -8.07
N ILE A 146 1.57 4.53 -7.63
CA ILE A 146 1.85 5.02 -6.29
C ILE A 146 2.14 6.52 -6.33
N ILE A 147 1.76 7.25 -5.29
CA ILE A 147 2.02 8.68 -5.15
C ILE A 147 3.14 8.87 -4.13
N LEU A 148 4.14 9.66 -4.52
CA LEU A 148 5.37 9.91 -3.76
C LEU A 148 5.68 11.41 -3.78
N PRO A 149 6.19 11.99 -2.68
CA PRO A 149 6.89 13.26 -2.76
C PRO A 149 8.05 13.16 -3.75
N THR A 150 8.30 14.21 -4.54
CA THR A 150 9.39 14.23 -5.54
C THR A 150 10.77 13.97 -4.92
N THR A 151 10.97 14.36 -3.66
CA THR A 151 12.20 14.08 -2.89
C THR A 151 12.43 12.59 -2.65
N GLU A 152 11.36 11.80 -2.55
CA GLU A 152 11.45 10.35 -2.36
C GLU A 152 11.66 9.62 -3.68
N ALA A 153 11.13 10.16 -4.79
CA ALA A 153 11.36 9.61 -6.12
C ALA A 153 12.86 9.60 -6.48
N THR A 154 13.62 10.59 -6.01
CA THR A 154 15.08 10.65 -6.24
C THR A 154 15.88 9.59 -5.47
N GLU A 155 15.30 8.97 -4.43
CA GLU A 155 15.95 7.90 -3.67
C GLU A 155 15.96 6.56 -4.41
N LEU A 156 15.20 6.44 -5.51
CA LEU A 156 15.10 5.23 -6.31
C LEU A 156 16.39 5.02 -7.11
N GLN A 157 17.35 4.31 -6.52
CA GLN A 157 18.63 3.99 -7.14
C GLN A 157 18.44 3.19 -8.44
N GLY A 158 19.11 3.63 -9.50
CA GLY A 158 19.11 2.92 -10.79
C GLY A 158 17.87 3.12 -11.66
N ILE A 159 16.99 4.07 -11.29
CA ILE A 159 15.97 4.59 -12.21
C ILE A 159 16.52 5.88 -12.79
N SER A 160 16.85 5.87 -14.08
CA SER A 160 17.12 7.11 -14.81
C SER A 160 15.78 7.82 -14.98
N LEU A 161 15.37 8.61 -13.99
CA LEU A 161 14.25 9.52 -14.13
C LEU A 161 14.63 10.50 -15.25
N PRO A 162 13.88 10.56 -16.37
CA PRO A 162 14.23 11.47 -17.44
C PRO A 162 14.26 12.90 -16.86
N PRO A 163 15.41 13.61 -16.93
CA PRO A 163 15.57 14.92 -16.30
C PRO A 163 14.55 15.95 -16.80
N GLN A 164 13.96 15.69 -17.97
CA GLN A 164 13.02 16.58 -18.65
C GLN A 164 11.61 16.60 -18.04
N LYS A 165 11.18 15.57 -17.28
CA LYS A 165 9.85 15.59 -16.61
C LYS A 165 9.85 16.20 -15.20
N LEU A 166 11.03 16.32 -14.57
CA LEU A 166 11.19 16.99 -13.28
C LEU A 166 11.37 18.52 -13.43
N GLN A 167 11.72 18.99 -14.63
CA GLN A 167 12.05 20.39 -14.90
C GLN A 167 10.88 21.21 -15.49
N GLN A 168 9.75 20.58 -15.82
CA GLN A 168 8.64 21.29 -16.49
C GLN A 168 7.66 22.00 -15.55
N GLU A 169 7.74 21.87 -14.23
CA GLU A 169 6.85 22.60 -13.33
C GLU A 169 7.61 23.19 -12.13
N GLY A 170 7.78 24.53 -12.18
CA GLY A 170 8.13 25.44 -11.08
C GLY A 170 8.66 24.80 -9.79
N MET A 171 9.94 24.41 -9.79
CA MET A 171 10.57 23.78 -8.64
C MET A 171 10.88 24.80 -7.54
N GLY A 172 9.87 25.05 -6.70
CA GLY A 172 9.94 25.83 -5.46
C GLY A 172 9.05 25.29 -4.33
N GLN A 173 8.26 24.24 -4.55
CA GLN A 173 7.47 23.57 -3.52
C GLN A 173 7.52 22.05 -3.69
N ALA A 174 7.47 21.33 -2.58
CA ALA A 174 7.47 19.88 -2.51
C ALA A 174 6.29 19.28 -3.33
N GLY A 175 6.53 19.00 -4.61
CA GLY A 175 5.56 18.38 -5.50
C GLY A 175 5.37 16.90 -5.18
N GLU A 176 4.23 16.36 -5.58
CA GLU A 176 3.94 14.93 -5.58
C GLU A 176 4.03 14.40 -7.01
N LEU A 177 4.49 13.15 -7.16
CA LEU A 177 4.61 12.43 -8.42
C LEU A 177 3.80 11.14 -8.32
N ARG A 178 2.97 10.86 -9.32
CA ARG A 178 2.40 9.51 -9.51
C ARG A 178 3.36 8.68 -10.31
N LEU A 179 3.89 7.63 -9.72
CA LEU A 179 4.75 6.65 -10.35
C LEU A 179 3.97 5.36 -10.60
N GLN A 180 3.85 4.96 -11.86
CA GLN A 180 3.23 3.71 -12.25
C GLN A 180 4.26 2.84 -12.97
N ILE A 181 4.38 1.59 -12.56
CA ILE A 181 5.40 0.68 -13.09
C ILE A 181 4.74 -0.60 -13.56
N LEU A 182 4.97 -0.92 -14.83
CA LEU A 182 4.61 -2.20 -15.41
C LEU A 182 5.87 -3.05 -15.46
N PHE A 183 5.81 -4.23 -14.84
CA PHE A 183 6.90 -5.19 -14.93
C PHE A 183 6.69 -6.07 -16.15
N ASP A 184 7.74 -6.26 -16.93
CA ASP A 184 7.72 -7.25 -18.00
C ASP A 184 7.48 -8.62 -17.38
N VAL A 185 6.42 -9.29 -17.82
CA VAL A 185 6.20 -10.69 -17.51
C VAL A 185 7.24 -11.44 -18.34
N SER A 186 8.43 -11.62 -17.79
CA SER A 186 9.40 -12.56 -18.35
C SER A 186 8.66 -13.91 -18.41
N THR A 187 8.27 -14.32 -19.61
CA THR A 187 7.84 -15.68 -19.89
C THR A 187 9.04 -16.56 -19.56
N CYS A 188 9.07 -17.11 -18.35
CA CYS A 188 9.93 -18.23 -18.05
C CYS A 188 9.41 -19.41 -18.89
N GLU A 189 10.09 -19.68 -20.00
CA GLU A 189 10.09 -20.97 -20.68
C GLU A 189 10.67 -22.07 -19.77
#